data_AF-A0A485A8F7-F1
#
_entry.id   AF-A0A485A8F7-F1
#
_cell.length_a   1.000
_cell.length_b   1.000
_cell.length_c   1.000
_cell.angle_alpha   90.00
_cell.angle_beta   90.00
_cell.angle_gamma   90.00
#
_symmetry.space_group_name_H-M   'P 1'
#
loop_
_entity.id
_entity.type
_entity.pdbx_description
1 polymer ?
#
loop_
_entity_poly.entity_id
_entity_poly.type
_entity_poly.pdbx_seq_one_letter_code
_entity_poly.pdbx_strand_id
1 'polypeptide(L)' 'MAMQMAAVAQGFNGIWRTGALTESPLVRAGLDCGAQDKIVGFLYLGTPQLKASTTIVSPDTAPFVRYL' A
#
# COMPACT_ATOMS: atom_id res chain seq x y z
N MET A 1 -2.67 5.80 3.08
CA MET A 1 -2.67 4.79 4.17
C MET A 1 -4.05 4.45 4.74
N ALA A 2 -5.09 5.27 4.53
CA ALA A 2 -6.42 5.04 5.12
C ALA A 2 -7.01 3.64 4.87
N MET A 3 -6.97 3.14 3.62
CA MET A 3 -7.54 1.82 3.28
C MET A 3 -6.85 0.65 4.00
N GLN A 4 -5.53 0.71 4.18
CA GLN A 4 -4.80 -0.34 4.93
C GLN A 4 -5.18 -0.33 6.41
N MET A 5 -5.32 0.87 7.01
CA MET A 5 -5.76 0.98 8.40
C MET A 5 -7.21 0.56 8.59
N ALA A 6 -8.09 0.83 7.61
CA ALA A 6 -9.47 0.35 7.63
C ALA A 6 -9.57 -1.17 7.57
N ALA A 7 -8.69 -1.84 6.82
CA ALA A 7 -8.60 -3.31 6.80
C ALA A 7 -8.17 -3.85 8.17
N VAL A 8 -7.13 -3.25 8.77
CA VAL A 8 -6.65 -3.59 10.12
C VAL A 8 -7.74 -3.45 11.17
N ALA A 9 -8.50 -2.36 11.15
CA ALA A 9 -9.60 -2.14 12.09
C ALA A 9 -10.70 -3.22 12.01
N GLN A 10 -10.83 -3.90 10.87
CA GLN A 10 -11.81 -4.98 10.64
C GLN A 10 -11.23 -6.38 10.86
N GLY A 11 -10.00 -6.49 11.38
CA GLY A 11 -9.33 -7.79 11.60
C GLY A 11 -8.65 -8.39 10.38
N PHE A 12 -8.55 -7.63 9.28
CA PHE A 12 -7.77 -8.00 8.10
C PHE A 12 -6.40 -7.31 8.10
N ASN A 13 -5.59 -7.58 7.09
CA ASN A 13 -4.40 -6.81 6.80
C ASN A 13 -4.36 -6.46 5.31
N GLY A 14 -3.60 -5.41 4.97
CA GLY A 14 -3.41 -4.95 3.60
C GLY A 14 -1.94 -4.91 3.22
N ILE A 15 -1.58 -5.49 2.07
CA ILE A 15 -0.24 -5.37 1.50
C ILE A 15 -0.33 -4.54 0.23
N TRP A 16 0.34 -3.39 0.22
CA TRP A 16 0.49 -2.57 -0.98
C TRP A 16 1.64 -3.08 -1.85
N ARG A 17 1.36 -3.45 -3.10
CA ARG A 17 2.37 -3.80 -4.10
C ARG A 17 2.25 -2.91 -5.32
N THR A 18 3.41 -2.49 -5.83
CA THR A 18 3.57 -1.83 -7.13
C THR A 18 4.57 -2.64 -7.97
N GLY A 19 5.05 -2.10 -9.10
CA GLY A 19 6.06 -2.71 -9.95
C GLY A 19 5.65 -2.78 -11.42
N ALA A 20 6.40 -3.53 -12.24
CA ALA A 20 6.24 -3.53 -13.70
C ALA A 20 4.80 -3.84 -14.19
N LEU A 21 4.03 -4.61 -13.41
CA LEU A 21 2.63 -4.92 -13.75
C LEU A 21 1.70 -3.72 -13.71
N THR A 22 2.02 -2.64 -12.99
CA THR A 22 1.18 -1.42 -12.98
C THR A 22 1.26 -0.64 -14.30
N GLU A 23 2.36 -0.78 -15.03
CA GLU A 23 2.60 -0.13 -16.32
C GLU A 23 2.40 -1.10 -17.50
N SER A 24 2.11 -2.37 -17.24
CA SER A 24 1.89 -3.38 -18.28
C SER A 24 0.69 -3.02 -19.17
N PRO A 25 0.86 -2.91 -20.50
CA PRO A 25 -0.24 -2.61 -21.40
C PRO A 25 -1.37 -3.64 -21.32
N LEU A 26 -1.01 -4.92 -21.12
CA LEU A 26 -1.99 -6.01 -20.97
C LEU A 26 -2.83 -5.84 -19.71
N VAL A 27 -2.20 -5.48 -18.58
CA VAL A 27 -2.91 -5.32 -17.30
C VAL A 27 -3.80 -4.06 -17.35
N ARG A 28 -3.30 -2.96 -17.92
CA ARG A 28 -4.08 -1.74 -18.11
C ARG A 28 -5.30 -1.97 -19.00
N ALA A 29 -5.13 -2.67 -20.12
CA ALA A 29 -6.25 -3.04 -20.99
C ALA A 29 -7.23 -3.98 -20.28
N GLY A 30 -6.74 -4.96 -19.52
CA GLY A 30 -7.58 -5.89 -18.76
C GLY A 30 -8.40 -5.24 -17.64
N LEU A 31 -7.98 -4.07 -17.15
CA LEU A 31 -8.69 -3.26 -16.17
C LEU A 31 -9.40 -2.05 -16.78
N ASP A 32 -9.51 -2.00 -18.11
CA ASP A 32 -10.18 -0.94 -18.88
C ASP A 32 -9.68 0.48 -18.56
N CYS A 33 -8.35 0.63 -18.37
CA CYS A 33 -7.73 1.92 -18.11
C CYS A 33 -7.69 2.78 -19.38
N GLY A 34 -8.32 3.96 -19.33
CA GLY A 34 -8.21 4.99 -20.35
C GLY A 34 -6.85 5.69 -20.38
N ALA A 35 -6.72 6.66 -21.28
CA ALA A 35 -5.46 7.39 -21.51
C ALA A 35 -4.97 8.17 -20.29
N GLN A 36 -5.89 8.63 -19.43
CA GLN A 36 -5.58 9.40 -18.22
C GLN A 36 -5.55 8.54 -16.96
N ASP A 37 -5.93 7.26 -17.05
CA ASP A 37 -5.99 6.36 -15.90
C ASP A 37 -4.62 5.77 -15.61
N LYS A 38 -4.32 5.61 -14.32
CA LYS A 38 -3.08 5.00 -13.84
C LYS A 38 -3.34 4.01 -12.72
N ILE A 39 -2.83 2.80 -12.90
CA ILE A 39 -2.72 1.82 -11.82
C ILE A 39 -1.59 2.28 -10.91
N VAL A 40 -1.92 2.76 -9.70
CA VAL A 40 -0.93 3.20 -8.70
C VAL A 40 -0.33 2.02 -7.93
N GLY A 41 -1.02 0.87 -7.93
CA GLY A 41 -0.63 -0.33 -7.23
C GLY A 41 -1.82 -1.25 -6.99
N PHE A 42 -1.56 -2.37 -6.33
CA PHE A 42 -2.54 -3.36 -5.95
C PHE A 42 -2.53 -3.48 -4.43
N LEU A 43 -3.72 -3.42 -3.83
CA LEU A 43 -3.91 -3.63 -2.41
C LEU A 43 -4.43 -5.07 -2.19
N TYR A 44 -3.54 -5.94 -1.73
CA TYR A 44 -3.90 -7.31 -1.37
C TYR A 44 -4.50 -7.30 0.03
N LEU A 45 -5.70 -7.86 0.19
CA LEU A 45 -6.41 -7.93 1.47
C LEU A 45 -6.58 -9.40 1.90
N GLY A 46 -6.50 -9.66 3.20
CA GLY A 46 -6.76 -10.98 3.76
C GLY A 46 -6.50 -11.07 5.25
N THR A 47 -6.79 -12.23 5.83
CA THR A 47 -6.53 -12.49 7.25
C THR A 47 -5.04 -12.75 7.46
N PRO A 48 -4.35 -12.00 8.34
CA PRO A 48 -2.92 -12.20 8.59
C PRO A 48 -2.66 -13.55 9.25
N GLN A 49 -1.75 -14.35 8.68
CA GLN A 49 -1.35 -15.65 9.25
C GLN A 49 -0.39 -15.51 10.45
N LEU A 50 0.37 -14.41 10.49
CA LEU A 50 1.29 -14.06 11.58
C LEU A 50 0.78 -12.80 12.27
N LYS A 51 0.85 -12.77 13.60
CA LYS A 51 0.59 -11.54 14.35
C LYS A 51 1.67 -10.52 14.01
N ALA A 52 1.27 -9.27 13.79
CA ALA A 52 2.22 -8.17 13.67
C ALA A 52 3.04 -8.06 14.95
N SER A 53 4.32 -7.68 14.81
CA SER A 53 5.17 -7.36 15.96
C SER A 53 4.48 -6.32 16.83
N THR A 54 4.37 -6.59 18.12
CA THR A 54 3.85 -5.62 19.11
C THR A 54 4.91 -4.61 19.53
N THR A 55 6.17 -4.83 19.18
CA THR A 55 7.26 -3.91 19.47
C THR A 55 7.39 -2.91 18.34
N ILE A 56 6.97 -1.68 18.59
CA ILE A 56 7.12 -0.54 17.67
C ILE A 56 8.20 0.37 18.25
N VAL A 57 9.30 0.54 17.52
CA VAL A 57 10.31 1.56 17.82
C VAL A 57 10.03 2.74 16.91
N SER A 58 9.73 3.90 17.49
CA SER A 58 9.54 5.12 16.70
C SER A 58 10.89 5.58 16.14
N PRO A 59 11.00 5.86 14.84
CA PRO A 59 12.25 6.36 14.25
C PRO A 59 12.55 7.80 14.72
N ASP A 60 13.83 8.14 14.85
CA ASP A 60 14.24 9.53 15.07
C ASP A 60 13.95 10.35 13.81
N THR A 61 13.15 11.40 13.98
CA THR A 61 12.72 12.28 12.89
C THR A 61 13.57 13.54 12.78
N ALA A 62 14.42 13.83 13.78
CA ALA A 62 15.22 15.05 13.82
C ALA A 62 16.10 15.28 12.56
N PRO A 63 16.70 14.24 11.93
CA PRO A 63 17.48 14.44 10.71
C PRO A 63 16.67 14.86 9.47
N PHE A 64 15.34 14.69 9.49
CA PHE A 64 14.45 14.93 8.34
C PHE A 64 13.60 16.20 8.48
N VAL A 65 13.76 16.97 9.57
CA VAL A 65 13.01 18.21 9.84
C VAL A 65 13.98 19.38 9.96
N ARG A 66 13.68 20.50 9.30
CA ARG A 66 14.45 21.75 9.40
C ARG A 66 13.52 22.92 9.67
N TYR A 67 13.89 23.77 10.63
CA TYR A 67 13.25 25.06 10.87
C TYR A 67 13.93 26.12 9.99
N LEU A 68 13.13 26.96 9.34
CA LEU A 68 13.58 28.11 8.55
C LEU A 68 13.79 29.33 9.44
#